data_AF-A0A967LMK4-F1
#
_entry.id   AF-A0A967LMK4-F1
#
_cell.length_a   1.000
_cell.length_b   1.000
_cell.length_c   1.000
_cell.angle_alpha   90.00
_cell.angle_beta   90.00
_cell.angle_gamma   90.00
#
_symmetry.space_group_name_H-M   'P 1'
#
loop_
_entity.id
_entity.type
_entity.pdbx_description
1 polymer ?
#
loop_
_entity_poly.entity_id
_entity_poly.type
_entity_poly.pdbx_seq_one_letter_code
_entity_poly.pdbx_strand_id
1 'polypeptide(L)'
;SLAMGAAYAIPALLVAWLVAGWIGMTSIALYAGKAPPIIGCGISWLVGFGLVALAAENGWGALRTAYAGWSNARVATLMVAALFGGLLAVFLAEQPQLWGLRLRVTPVGAVLLALAATLWLAGPMVTVALGLLDRLPTPRPAMAFGGAGNAVVSIALALVVGVVMALIALPFHQAAYGVSTGGIATAISTALLDEVLLRLFLMTAVAWLLLREFQVSAGRAAALAVGVAAAVQVLLYLPGVLAVGFPNAGIAAGFLAVTALVPAVAFGLLFWQRGFGTALVAHATALGALLLIAG
;
A
#
# COMPACT_ATOMS: atom_id res chain seq x y z
N SER A 1 -17.66 12.00 20.51
CA SER A 1 -16.75 13.13 20.25
C SER A 1 -15.33 12.60 20.10
N LEU A 2 -14.47 13.27 19.32
CA LEU A 2 -13.05 12.89 19.13
C LEU A 2 -12.29 12.75 20.45
N ALA A 3 -12.62 13.58 21.45
CA ALA A 3 -12.06 13.51 22.80
C ALA A 3 -12.42 12.21 23.55
N MET A 4 -13.66 11.71 23.41
CA MET A 4 -14.03 10.41 23.97
C MET A 4 -13.32 9.26 23.25
N GLY A 5 -13.20 9.32 21.93
CA GLY A 5 -12.43 8.31 21.16
C GLY A 5 -10.96 8.24 21.59
N ALA A 6 -10.32 9.39 21.81
CA ALA A 6 -8.96 9.46 22.33
C ALA A 6 -8.83 8.95 23.77
N ALA A 7 -9.83 9.22 24.62
CA ALA A 7 -9.86 8.73 26.01
C ALA A 7 -9.96 7.21 26.10
N TYR A 8 -10.65 6.55 25.16
CA TYR A 8 -10.71 5.08 25.07
C TYR A 8 -9.51 4.47 24.33
N ALA A 9 -8.84 5.23 23.46
CA ALA A 9 -7.68 4.75 22.72
C ALA A 9 -6.47 4.47 23.62
N ILE A 10 -6.22 5.29 24.65
CA ILE A 10 -5.06 5.12 25.54
C ILE A 10 -5.14 3.82 26.35
N PRO A 11 -6.25 3.48 27.04
CA PRO A 11 -6.41 2.20 27.70
C PRO A 11 -6.37 1.02 26.72
N ALA A 12 -6.97 1.16 25.54
CA ALA A 12 -6.95 0.11 24.52
C ALA A 12 -5.53 -0.17 24.01
N LEU A 13 -4.72 0.87 23.79
CA LEU A 13 -3.31 0.73 23.41
C LEU A 13 -2.47 0.11 24.53
N LEU A 14 -2.73 0.46 25.79
CA LEU A 14 -2.07 -0.16 26.94
C LEU A 14 -2.40 -1.65 27.05
N VAL A 15 -3.68 -2.03 26.91
CA VAL A 15 -4.11 -3.43 26.92
C VAL A 15 -3.52 -4.18 25.73
N ALA A 16 -3.54 -3.59 24.53
CA ALA A 16 -2.94 -4.19 23.34
C ALA A 16 -1.42 -4.39 23.49
N TRP A 17 -0.71 -3.42 24.09
CA TRP A 17 0.72 -3.51 24.36
C TRP A 17 1.05 -4.60 25.37
N LEU A 18 0.29 -4.70 26.47
CA LEU A 18 0.46 -5.77 27.46
C LEU A 18 0.18 -7.15 26.86
N VAL A 19 -0.90 -7.30 26.09
CA VAL A 19 -1.24 -8.55 25.40
C VAL A 19 -0.16 -8.94 24.39
N ALA A 20 0.33 -7.99 23.58
CA ALA A 20 1.40 -8.23 22.62
C ALA A 20 2.73 -8.60 23.31
N GLY A 21 3.06 -7.95 24.42
CA GLY A 21 4.25 -8.26 25.21
C GLY A 21 4.23 -9.69 25.75
N TRP A 22 3.09 -10.14 26.28
CA TRP A 22 2.93 -11.52 26.75
C TRP A 22 2.90 -12.56 25.62
N ILE A 23 2.29 -12.23 24.48
CA ILE A 23 2.34 -13.08 23.27
C ILE A 23 3.79 -13.21 22.77
N GLY A 24 4.56 -12.11 22.76
CA GLY A 24 5.97 -12.11 22.36
C GLY A 24 6.86 -13.02 23.23
N MET A 25 6.48 -13.23 24.49
CA MET A 25 7.19 -14.12 25.43
C MET A 25 6.83 -15.60 25.28
N THR A 26 5.92 -15.98 24.36
CA THR A 26 5.43 -17.36 24.19
C THR A 26 6.56 -18.37 23.96
N SER A 27 7.54 -18.02 23.11
CA SER A 27 8.68 -18.91 22.83
C SER A 27 9.53 -19.14 24.08
N ILE A 28 9.85 -18.07 24.82
CA ILE A 28 10.63 -18.12 26.07
C ILE A 28 9.87 -18.92 27.15
N ALA A 29 8.56 -18.74 27.25
CA ALA A 29 7.71 -19.46 28.19
C ALA A 29 7.68 -20.97 27.93
N LEU A 30 7.58 -21.38 26.66
CA LEU A 30 7.63 -22.79 26.25
C LEU A 30 9.02 -23.40 26.50
N TYR A 31 10.09 -22.68 26.16
CA TYR A 31 11.47 -23.14 26.43
C TYR A 31 11.78 -23.28 27.91
N ALA A 32 11.26 -22.39 28.76
CA ALA A 32 11.46 -22.45 30.20
C ALA A 32 10.73 -23.62 30.88
N GLY A 33 9.74 -24.24 30.20
CA GLY A 33 8.99 -25.40 30.71
C GLY A 33 8.17 -25.13 31.98
N LYS A 34 8.01 -23.86 32.38
CA LYS A 34 7.29 -23.48 33.59
C LYS A 34 5.82 -23.24 33.28
N ALA A 35 4.93 -23.89 34.03
CA ALA A 35 3.48 -23.78 33.83
C ALA A 35 2.93 -22.34 33.94
N PRO A 36 3.34 -21.49 34.91
CA PRO A 36 2.72 -20.17 35.07
C PRO A 36 2.96 -19.22 33.86
N PRO A 37 4.17 -19.09 33.30
CA PRO A 37 4.38 -18.32 32.06
C PRO A 37 3.58 -18.85 30.86
N ILE A 38 3.48 -20.17 30.71
CA ILE A 38 2.71 -20.79 29.61
C ILE A 38 1.22 -20.45 29.72
N ILE A 39 0.66 -20.54 30.93
CA ILE A 39 -0.73 -20.15 31.20
C ILE A 39 -0.94 -18.66 30.92
N GLY A 40 -0.01 -17.81 31.37
CA GLY A 40 -0.05 -16.36 31.09
C GLY A 40 -0.08 -16.05 29.59
N CYS A 41 0.82 -16.65 28.81
CA CYS A 41 0.83 -16.52 27.36
C CYS A 41 -0.47 -17.04 26.72
N GLY A 42 -1.00 -18.17 27.20
CA GLY A 42 -2.26 -18.74 26.72
C GLY A 42 -3.46 -17.81 26.94
N ILE A 43 -3.56 -17.21 28.13
CA ILE A 43 -4.60 -16.21 28.44
C ILE A 43 -4.44 -14.98 27.55
N SER A 44 -3.22 -14.48 27.35
CA SER A 44 -2.96 -13.33 26.48
C SER A 44 -3.32 -13.61 25.02
N TRP A 45 -3.09 -14.83 24.51
CA TRP A 45 -3.57 -15.23 23.20
C TRP A 45 -5.09 -15.21 23.11
N LEU A 46 -5.80 -15.78 24.10
CA LEU A 46 -7.28 -15.77 24.13
C LEU A 46 -7.84 -14.34 24.17
N VAL A 47 -7.27 -13.47 25.01
CA VAL A 47 -7.65 -12.06 25.10
C VAL A 47 -7.34 -11.33 23.79
N GLY A 48 -6.16 -11.56 23.21
CA GLY A 48 -5.76 -11.00 21.92
C GLY A 48 -6.72 -11.40 20.80
N PHE A 49 -7.08 -12.67 20.69
CA PHE A 49 -8.09 -13.15 19.74
C PHE A 49 -9.45 -12.51 19.98
N GLY A 50 -9.89 -12.40 21.24
CA GLY A 50 -11.15 -11.73 21.60
C GLY A 50 -11.16 -10.27 21.18
N LEU A 51 -10.06 -9.53 21.40
CA LEU A 51 -9.92 -8.13 20.97
C LEU A 51 -9.92 -8.00 19.45
N VAL A 52 -9.23 -8.88 18.73
CA VAL A 52 -9.24 -8.91 17.26
C VAL A 52 -10.64 -9.21 16.74
N ALA A 53 -11.36 -10.17 17.34
CA ALA A 53 -12.73 -10.52 16.97
C ALA A 53 -13.71 -9.35 17.21
N LEU A 54 -13.64 -8.71 18.38
CA LEU A 54 -14.42 -7.51 18.70
C LEU A 54 -14.13 -6.36 17.75
N ALA A 55 -12.86 -6.15 17.43
CA ALA A 55 -12.45 -5.09 16.52
C ALA A 55 -12.88 -5.40 15.07
N ALA A 56 -12.88 -6.68 14.68
CA ALA A 56 -13.42 -7.15 13.41
C ALA A 56 -14.94 -7.00 13.34
N GLU A 57 -15.68 -7.30 14.41
CA GLU A 57 -17.15 -7.14 14.47
C GLU A 57 -17.57 -5.67 14.40
N ASN A 58 -16.94 -4.81 15.22
CA ASN A 58 -17.19 -3.37 15.20
C ASN A 58 -16.73 -2.74 13.88
N GLY A 59 -15.58 -3.16 13.36
CA GLY A 59 -15.08 -2.77 12.05
C GLY A 59 -16.03 -3.20 10.95
N TRP A 60 -16.58 -4.42 11.01
CA TRP A 60 -17.55 -4.94 10.06
C TRP A 60 -18.88 -4.18 10.11
N GLY A 61 -19.39 -3.84 11.29
CA GLY A 61 -20.60 -3.02 11.44
C GLY A 61 -20.42 -1.61 10.87
N ALA A 62 -19.28 -0.98 11.16
CA ALA A 62 -18.92 0.33 10.63
C ALA A 62 -18.72 0.29 9.10
N LEU A 63 -18.02 -0.74 8.60
CA LEU A 63 -17.84 -0.99 7.17
C LEU A 63 -19.18 -1.23 6.49
N ARG A 64 -20.02 -2.14 6.98
CA ARG A 64 -21.33 -2.44 6.38
C ARG A 64 -22.22 -1.20 6.29
N THR A 65 -22.22 -0.38 7.34
CA THR A 65 -22.98 0.88 7.37
C THR A 65 -22.42 1.91 6.39
N ALA A 66 -21.09 2.01 6.27
CA ALA A 66 -20.44 2.86 5.29
C ALA A 66 -20.66 2.37 3.84
N TYR A 67 -20.58 1.05 3.61
CA TYR A 67 -20.70 0.42 2.30
C TYR A 67 -22.14 0.42 1.76
N ALA A 68 -23.16 0.37 2.62
CA ALA A 68 -24.56 0.36 2.20
C ALA A 68 -25.00 1.63 1.45
N GLY A 69 -24.29 2.76 1.64
CA GLY A 69 -24.61 4.04 0.99
C GLY A 69 -23.76 4.36 -0.24
N TRP A 70 -22.86 3.48 -0.66
CA TRP A 70 -21.81 3.83 -1.63
C TRP A 70 -22.04 3.25 -3.02
N SER A 71 -22.12 4.13 -4.02
CA SER A 71 -22.22 3.77 -5.45
C SER A 71 -21.09 2.84 -5.91
N ASN A 72 -19.91 2.93 -5.26
CA ASN A 72 -18.68 2.21 -5.64
C ASN A 72 -18.37 1.00 -4.74
N ALA A 73 -19.32 0.49 -3.95
CA ALA A 73 -19.08 -0.58 -2.97
C ALA A 73 -18.43 -1.85 -3.56
N ARG A 74 -18.82 -2.26 -4.78
CA ARG A 74 -18.24 -3.43 -5.47
C ARG A 74 -16.77 -3.19 -5.80
N VAL A 75 -16.44 -2.03 -6.34
CA VAL A 75 -15.07 -1.64 -6.70
C VAL A 75 -14.20 -1.57 -5.45
N ALA A 76 -14.68 -0.92 -4.40
CA ALA A 76 -13.97 -0.84 -3.11
C ALA A 76 -13.66 -2.24 -2.56
N THR A 77 -14.65 -3.15 -2.57
CA THR A 77 -14.48 -4.53 -2.09
C THR A 77 -13.42 -5.28 -2.90
N LEU A 78 -13.48 -5.19 -4.24
CA LEU A 78 -12.50 -5.84 -5.13
C LEU A 78 -11.09 -5.30 -4.89
N MET A 79 -10.93 -3.98 -4.71
CA MET A 79 -9.64 -3.36 -4.43
C MET A 79 -9.08 -3.79 -3.08
N VAL A 80 -9.91 -3.83 -2.04
CA VAL A 80 -9.49 -4.29 -0.71
C VAL A 80 -9.11 -5.77 -0.73
N ALA A 81 -9.87 -6.61 -1.42
CA ALA A 81 -9.53 -8.02 -1.61
C ALA A 81 -8.23 -8.20 -2.40
N ALA A 82 -8.02 -7.43 -3.46
CA ALA A 82 -6.78 -7.45 -4.23
C ALA A 82 -5.58 -6.99 -3.39
N LEU A 83 -5.75 -5.95 -2.56
CA LEU A 83 -4.71 -5.47 -1.64
C LEU A 83 -4.38 -6.50 -0.58
N PHE A 84 -5.37 -7.21 -0.04
CA PHE A 84 -5.13 -8.34 0.86
C PHE A 84 -4.29 -9.42 0.17
N GLY A 85 -4.70 -9.84 -1.03
CA GLY A 85 -3.94 -10.82 -1.82
C GLY A 85 -2.51 -10.35 -2.09
N GLY A 86 -2.33 -9.06 -2.40
CA GLY A 86 -1.03 -8.47 -2.66
C GLY A 86 -0.14 -8.41 -1.42
N LEU A 87 -0.66 -7.89 -0.30
CA LEU A 87 0.05 -7.86 0.98
C LEU A 87 0.41 -9.26 1.46
N LEU A 88 -0.49 -10.22 1.28
CA LEU A 88 -0.25 -11.60 1.63
C LEU A 88 0.91 -12.19 0.81
N ALA A 89 0.91 -11.98 -0.51
CA ALA A 89 2.00 -12.44 -1.38
C ALA A 89 3.35 -11.82 -0.97
N VAL A 90 3.40 -10.50 -0.75
CA VAL A 90 4.61 -9.79 -0.33
C VAL A 90 5.09 -10.28 1.04
N PHE A 91 4.20 -10.37 2.03
CA PHE A 91 4.60 -10.75 3.39
C PHE A 91 4.99 -12.21 3.51
N LEU A 92 4.42 -13.10 2.70
CA LEU A 92 4.86 -14.50 2.66
C LEU A 92 6.20 -14.66 1.95
N ALA A 93 6.47 -13.88 0.90
CA ALA A 93 7.73 -13.93 0.16
C ALA A 93 8.90 -13.34 0.95
N GLU A 94 8.72 -12.15 1.54
CA GLU A 94 9.83 -11.40 2.14
C GLU A 94 9.89 -11.52 3.66
N GLN A 95 8.81 -11.97 4.31
CA GLN A 95 8.64 -12.06 5.77
C GLN A 95 9.08 -10.79 6.50
N PRO A 96 8.14 -9.88 6.82
CA PRO A 96 8.49 -8.59 7.38
C PRO A 96 9.34 -8.75 8.65
N GLN A 97 10.32 -7.87 8.80
CA GLN A 97 11.13 -7.81 10.01
C GLN A 97 10.57 -6.71 10.91
N LEU A 98 10.29 -7.07 12.17
CA LEU A 98 9.90 -6.08 13.16
C LEU A 98 11.11 -5.19 13.44
N TRP A 99 10.97 -3.90 13.11
CA TRP A 99 12.02 -2.90 13.28
C TRP A 99 12.55 -2.91 14.72
N GLY A 100 13.88 -2.90 14.85
CA GLY A 100 14.58 -2.90 16.14
C GLY A 100 14.77 -4.28 16.79
N LEU A 101 14.09 -5.34 16.33
CA LEU A 101 14.19 -6.66 16.97
C LEU A 101 14.88 -7.73 16.10
N ARG A 102 15.20 -7.46 14.83
CA ARG A 102 15.74 -8.44 13.84
C ARG A 102 14.92 -9.75 13.76
N LEU A 103 13.71 -9.76 14.31
CA LEU A 103 12.81 -10.90 14.31
C LEU A 103 11.98 -10.87 13.03
N ARG A 104 12.09 -11.94 12.24
CA ARG A 104 11.21 -12.18 11.10
C ARG A 104 9.88 -12.72 11.58
N VAL A 105 8.80 -12.20 11.01
CA VAL A 105 7.46 -12.69 11.32
C VAL A 105 7.28 -14.09 10.72
N THR A 106 6.66 -15.00 11.48
CA THR A 106 6.33 -16.35 10.99
C THR A 106 5.31 -16.29 9.85
N PRO A 107 5.12 -17.35 9.04
CA PRO A 107 4.10 -17.37 8.00
C PRO A 107 2.69 -17.05 8.52
N VAL A 108 2.33 -17.58 9.71
CA VAL A 108 1.06 -17.27 10.37
C VAL A 108 0.99 -15.78 10.74
N GLY A 109 2.06 -15.23 11.31
CA GLY A 109 2.12 -13.80 11.62
C GLY A 109 2.07 -12.93 10.35
N ALA A 110 2.62 -13.37 9.23
CA ALA A 110 2.55 -12.67 7.94
C ALA A 110 1.10 -12.60 7.43
N VAL A 111 0.34 -13.70 7.54
CA VAL A 111 -1.10 -13.72 7.23
C VAL A 111 -1.87 -12.74 8.12
N LEU A 112 -1.61 -12.77 9.44
CA LEU A 112 -2.26 -11.88 10.40
C LEU A 112 -1.90 -10.41 10.14
N LEU A 113 -0.64 -10.13 9.82
CA LEU A 113 -0.19 -8.78 9.50
C LEU A 113 -0.79 -8.27 8.19
N ALA A 114 -0.90 -9.12 7.17
CA ALA A 114 -1.54 -8.77 5.89
C ALA A 114 -3.02 -8.46 6.09
N LEU A 115 -3.73 -9.27 6.90
CA LEU A 115 -5.12 -9.04 7.28
C LEU A 115 -5.26 -7.73 8.06
N ALA A 116 -4.41 -7.50 9.06
CA ALA A 116 -4.43 -6.27 9.85
C ALA A 116 -4.15 -5.03 9.00
N ALA A 117 -3.09 -5.06 8.17
CA ALA A 117 -2.76 -3.96 7.27
C ALA A 117 -3.90 -3.68 6.28
N THR A 118 -4.56 -4.73 5.79
CA THR A 118 -5.71 -4.56 4.89
C THR A 118 -6.90 -3.93 5.61
N LEU A 119 -7.30 -4.45 6.76
CA LEU A 119 -8.50 -3.97 7.45
C LEU A 119 -8.33 -2.60 8.08
N TRP A 120 -7.15 -2.30 8.64
CA TRP A 120 -6.91 -1.08 9.42
C TRP A 120 -6.29 0.06 8.62
N LEU A 121 -5.59 -0.23 7.52
CA LEU A 121 -4.92 0.79 6.71
C LEU A 121 -5.52 0.83 5.31
N ALA A 122 -5.39 -0.25 4.54
CA ALA A 122 -5.73 -0.25 3.12
C ALA A 122 -7.23 -0.05 2.87
N GLY A 123 -8.08 -0.71 3.66
CA GLY A 123 -9.54 -0.61 3.62
C GLY A 123 -10.02 0.83 3.80
N PRO A 124 -9.69 1.48 4.93
CA PRO A 124 -9.99 2.88 5.15
C PRO A 124 -9.42 3.82 4.08
N MET A 125 -8.21 3.57 3.59
CA MET A 125 -7.60 4.39 2.53
C MET A 125 -8.36 4.30 1.21
N VAL A 126 -8.63 3.09 0.70
CA VAL A 126 -9.45 2.89 -0.51
C VAL A 126 -10.81 3.52 -0.34
N THR A 127 -11.39 3.34 0.85
CA THR A 127 -12.70 3.85 1.22
C THR A 127 -12.72 5.39 1.11
N VAL A 128 -11.85 6.06 1.87
CA VAL A 128 -11.72 7.52 1.85
C VAL A 128 -11.38 8.05 0.45
N ALA A 129 -10.47 7.39 -0.27
CA ALA A 129 -10.07 7.82 -1.60
C ALA A 129 -11.23 7.82 -2.60
N LEU A 130 -12.01 6.74 -2.64
CA LEU A 130 -13.19 6.66 -3.53
C LEU A 130 -14.24 7.69 -3.14
N GLY A 131 -14.48 7.88 -1.84
CA GLY A 131 -15.39 8.91 -1.35
C GLY A 131 -14.94 10.34 -1.69
N LEU A 132 -13.64 10.61 -1.69
CA LEU A 132 -13.08 11.89 -2.16
C LEU A 132 -13.21 12.04 -3.67
N LEU A 133 -12.99 10.97 -4.42
CA LEU A 133 -13.08 10.97 -5.88
C LEU A 133 -14.50 11.28 -6.36
N ASP A 134 -15.52 10.73 -5.69
CA ASP A 134 -16.92 11.03 -5.97
C ASP A 134 -17.29 12.51 -5.68
N ARG A 135 -16.55 13.13 -4.75
CA ARG A 135 -16.74 14.52 -4.31
C ARG A 135 -15.80 15.52 -5.01
N LEU A 136 -14.96 15.07 -5.95
CA LEU A 136 -14.05 15.96 -6.67
C LEU A 136 -14.84 16.94 -7.56
N PRO A 137 -14.54 18.25 -7.49
CA PRO A 137 -14.98 19.22 -8.49
C PRO A 137 -14.47 18.82 -9.88
N THR A 138 -15.25 19.07 -10.92
CA THR A 138 -14.84 18.75 -12.30
C THR A 138 -13.65 19.60 -12.74
N PRO A 139 -12.72 19.05 -13.54
CA PRO A 139 -12.69 17.70 -14.11
C PRO A 139 -12.17 16.66 -13.12
N ARG A 140 -12.76 15.46 -13.19
CA ARG A 140 -12.36 14.30 -12.38
C ARG A 140 -11.35 13.47 -13.16
N PRO A 141 -10.41 12.78 -12.47
CA PRO A 141 -9.73 11.64 -13.08
C PRO A 141 -10.79 10.70 -13.65
N ALA A 142 -10.56 10.16 -14.84
CA ALA A 142 -11.53 9.25 -15.44
C ALA A 142 -11.83 8.09 -14.47
N MET A 143 -13.13 7.82 -14.23
CA MET A 143 -13.55 6.88 -13.20
C MET A 143 -12.87 5.51 -13.38
N ALA A 144 -12.54 4.91 -12.24
CA ALA A 144 -11.84 3.64 -12.14
C ALA A 144 -12.49 2.55 -13.02
N PHE A 145 -11.63 1.80 -13.70
CA PHE A 145 -11.91 0.65 -14.59
C PHE A 145 -12.47 0.97 -15.99
N GLY A 146 -12.64 2.23 -16.37
CA GLY A 146 -12.98 2.63 -17.73
C GLY A 146 -12.66 4.11 -17.95
N GLY A 147 -11.43 4.39 -18.39
CA GLY A 147 -10.95 5.75 -18.61
C GLY A 147 -11.79 6.54 -19.63
N ALA A 148 -11.53 7.85 -19.75
CA ALA A 148 -12.06 8.66 -20.83
C ALA A 148 -11.47 8.14 -22.16
N GLY A 149 -12.26 7.35 -22.89
CA GLY A 149 -11.88 6.76 -24.18
C GLY A 149 -11.98 5.24 -24.23
N ASN A 150 -11.53 4.67 -25.34
CA ASN A 150 -11.60 3.22 -25.60
C ASN A 150 -10.70 2.45 -24.61
N ALA A 151 -11.27 1.47 -23.90
CA ALA A 151 -10.56 0.60 -22.95
C ALA A 151 -9.34 -0.07 -23.58
N VAL A 152 -9.46 -0.50 -24.85
CA VAL A 152 -8.36 -1.12 -25.61
C VAL A 152 -7.18 -0.15 -25.77
N VAL A 153 -7.46 1.11 -26.08
CA VAL A 153 -6.41 2.14 -26.23
C VAL A 153 -5.74 2.42 -24.90
N SER A 154 -6.50 2.45 -23.80
CA SER A 154 -5.93 2.68 -22.47
C SER A 154 -5.05 1.51 -22.03
N ILE A 155 -5.46 0.26 -22.27
CA ILE A 155 -4.64 -0.93 -22.01
C ILE A 155 -3.38 -0.92 -22.89
N ALA A 156 -3.51 -0.67 -24.19
CA ALA A 156 -2.36 -0.62 -25.11
C ALA A 156 -1.35 0.44 -24.70
N LEU A 157 -1.82 1.65 -24.35
CA LEU A 157 -0.97 2.72 -23.86
C LEU A 157 -0.28 2.33 -22.55
N ALA A 158 -1.01 1.72 -21.60
CA ALA A 158 -0.45 1.25 -20.34
C ALA A 158 0.66 0.22 -20.57
N LEU A 159 0.44 -0.74 -21.46
CA LEU A 159 1.44 -1.75 -21.82
C LEU A 159 2.70 -1.10 -22.41
N VAL A 160 2.54 -0.18 -23.37
CA VAL A 160 3.67 0.53 -23.99
C VAL A 160 4.43 1.36 -22.95
N VAL A 161 3.74 2.15 -22.14
CA VAL A 161 4.39 2.95 -21.09
C VAL A 161 5.12 2.05 -20.10
N GLY A 162 4.50 0.94 -19.68
CA GLY A 162 5.14 -0.04 -18.80
C GLY A 162 6.42 -0.62 -19.38
N VAL A 163 6.39 -1.08 -20.64
CA VAL A 163 7.58 -1.59 -21.34
C VAL A 163 8.66 -0.52 -21.46
N VAL A 164 8.30 0.72 -21.81
CA VAL A 164 9.27 1.83 -21.88
C VAL A 164 9.90 2.09 -20.51
N MET A 165 9.12 2.09 -19.42
CA MET A 165 9.67 2.24 -18.06
C MET A 165 10.61 1.09 -17.69
N ALA A 166 10.28 -0.15 -18.06
CA ALA A 166 11.15 -1.31 -17.85
C ALA A 166 12.49 -1.16 -18.59
N LEU A 167 12.45 -0.73 -19.85
CA LEU A 167 13.66 -0.51 -20.65
C LEU A 167 14.54 0.60 -20.09
N ILE A 168 13.94 1.69 -19.58
CA ILE A 168 14.68 2.76 -18.91
C ILE A 168 15.32 2.25 -17.61
N ALA A 169 14.66 1.34 -16.88
CA ALA A 169 15.17 0.73 -15.65
C ALA A 169 16.20 -0.39 -15.86
N LEU A 170 16.34 -0.91 -17.07
CA LEU A 170 17.22 -2.04 -17.39
C LEU A 170 18.69 -1.86 -16.95
N PRO A 171 19.34 -0.70 -17.06
CA PRO A 171 20.72 -0.52 -16.60
C PRO A 171 20.92 -0.79 -15.11
N PHE A 172 19.84 -0.78 -14.33
CA PHE A 172 19.84 -0.92 -12.89
C PHE A 172 19.23 -2.24 -12.39
N HIS A 173 18.91 -3.18 -13.28
CA HIS A 173 18.22 -4.43 -12.92
C HIS A 173 18.95 -5.25 -11.84
N GLN A 174 20.29 -5.28 -11.85
CA GLN A 174 21.07 -6.03 -10.86
C GLN A 174 20.91 -5.49 -9.44
N ALA A 175 20.79 -4.16 -9.29
CA ALA A 175 20.49 -3.52 -8.01
C ALA A 175 19.04 -3.78 -7.58
N ALA A 176 18.12 -3.99 -8.53
CA ALA A 176 16.73 -4.36 -8.25
C ALA A 176 16.57 -5.85 -7.84
N TYR A 177 17.37 -6.76 -8.40
CA TYR A 177 17.37 -8.18 -8.04
C TYR A 177 17.87 -8.46 -6.61
N GLY A 178 18.75 -7.61 -6.08
CA GLY A 178 19.16 -7.69 -4.68
C GLY A 178 18.04 -7.37 -3.69
N VAL A 179 16.91 -6.82 -4.14
CA VAL A 179 15.85 -6.26 -3.30
C VAL A 179 14.53 -7.05 -3.33
N SER A 180 14.23 -7.84 -4.37
CA SER A 180 12.99 -8.64 -4.41
C SER A 180 13.19 -9.98 -5.13
N THR A 181 13.01 -11.09 -4.41
CA THR A 181 13.07 -12.47 -4.92
C THR A 181 11.69 -13.05 -5.28
N GLY A 182 10.62 -12.27 -5.14
CA GLY A 182 9.24 -12.77 -5.12
C GLY A 182 8.55 -13.01 -6.47
N GLY A 183 9.26 -12.85 -7.59
CA GLY A 183 8.73 -13.10 -8.94
C GLY A 183 7.55 -12.20 -9.33
N ILE A 184 6.80 -12.63 -10.35
CA ILE A 184 5.70 -11.83 -10.96
C ILE A 184 4.59 -11.51 -9.96
N ALA A 185 4.25 -12.43 -9.05
CA ALA A 185 3.21 -12.22 -8.06
C ALA A 185 3.55 -11.06 -7.11
N THR A 186 4.79 -10.99 -6.62
CA THR A 186 5.26 -9.89 -5.78
C THR A 186 5.33 -8.59 -6.57
N ALA A 187 5.78 -8.61 -7.84
CA ALA A 187 5.76 -7.43 -8.70
C ALA A 187 4.36 -6.83 -8.87
N ILE A 188 3.36 -7.65 -9.20
CA ILE A 188 1.96 -7.20 -9.33
C ILE A 188 1.43 -6.65 -7.99
N SER A 189 1.80 -7.31 -6.90
CA SER A 189 1.39 -6.92 -5.54
C SER A 189 1.98 -5.57 -5.13
N THR A 190 3.26 -5.34 -5.40
CA THR A 190 3.94 -4.05 -5.15
C THR A 190 3.32 -2.95 -6.01
N ALA A 191 3.11 -3.20 -7.31
CA ALA A 191 2.43 -2.24 -8.17
C ALA A 191 1.05 -1.88 -7.63
N LEU A 192 0.26 -2.86 -7.19
CA LEU A 192 -1.06 -2.59 -6.62
C LEU A 192 -1.00 -1.73 -5.37
N LEU A 193 -0.08 -2.03 -4.45
CA LEU A 193 0.08 -1.29 -3.20
C LEU A 193 0.49 0.17 -3.44
N ASP A 194 1.49 0.37 -4.30
CA ASP A 194 1.97 1.70 -4.65
C ASP A 194 0.90 2.54 -5.34
N GLU A 195 0.17 1.93 -6.29
CA GLU A 195 -0.87 2.64 -7.02
C GLU A 195 -2.05 3.00 -6.11
N VAL A 196 -2.43 2.12 -5.17
CA VAL A 196 -3.49 2.45 -4.20
C VAL A 196 -3.04 3.55 -3.23
N LEU A 197 -1.86 3.42 -2.65
CA LEU A 197 -1.35 4.38 -1.67
C LEU A 197 -1.11 5.75 -2.29
N LEU A 198 -0.40 5.79 -3.41
CA LEU A 198 0.13 7.03 -3.96
C LEU A 198 -0.83 7.66 -4.97
N ARG A 199 -1.43 6.88 -5.86
CA ARG A 199 -2.30 7.43 -6.93
C ARG A 199 -3.74 7.51 -6.47
N LEU A 200 -4.31 6.39 -6.00
CA LEU A 200 -5.70 6.42 -5.57
C LEU A 200 -5.88 7.28 -4.32
N PHE A 201 -5.11 7.07 -3.27
CA PHE A 201 -5.29 7.79 -2.01
C PHE A 201 -4.64 9.17 -2.00
N LEU A 202 -3.31 9.25 -2.07
CA LEU A 202 -2.59 10.51 -1.89
C LEU A 202 -2.89 11.53 -3.00
N MET A 203 -2.79 11.17 -4.29
CA MET A 203 -3.07 12.14 -5.36
C MET A 203 -4.52 12.62 -5.34
N THR A 204 -5.50 11.74 -5.09
CA THR A 204 -6.91 12.15 -4.99
C THR A 204 -7.13 13.10 -3.82
N ALA A 205 -6.52 12.84 -2.66
CA ALA A 205 -6.62 13.70 -1.50
C ALA A 205 -6.00 15.09 -1.75
N VAL A 206 -4.80 15.14 -2.36
CA VAL A 206 -4.12 16.39 -2.71
C VAL A 206 -4.92 17.16 -3.75
N ALA A 207 -5.38 16.50 -4.82
CA ALA A 207 -6.18 17.15 -5.85
C ALA A 207 -7.50 17.70 -5.29
N TRP A 208 -8.17 16.93 -4.42
CA TRP A 208 -9.38 17.37 -3.75
C TRP A 208 -9.13 18.62 -2.90
N LEU A 209 -8.06 18.63 -2.10
CA LEU A 209 -7.68 19.76 -1.27
C LEU A 209 -7.38 21.00 -2.13
N LEU A 210 -6.61 20.85 -3.20
CA LEU A 210 -6.23 21.94 -4.11
C LEU A 210 -7.41 22.53 -4.87
N LEU A 211 -8.34 21.69 -5.32
CA LEU A 211 -9.53 22.13 -6.05
C LEU A 211 -10.56 22.76 -5.12
N ARG A 212 -10.78 22.17 -3.94
CA ARG A 212 -11.84 22.59 -3.03
C ARG A 212 -11.43 23.77 -2.14
N GLU A 213 -10.28 23.68 -1.48
CA GLU A 213 -9.87 24.67 -0.48
C GLU A 213 -9.06 25.79 -1.12
N PHE A 214 -8.19 25.47 -2.08
CA PHE A 214 -7.31 26.44 -2.72
C PHE A 214 -7.81 26.95 -4.08
N GLN A 215 -8.92 26.40 -4.60
CA GLN A 215 -9.56 26.81 -5.85
C GLN A 215 -8.57 26.89 -7.04
N VAL A 216 -7.60 25.98 -7.06
CA VAL A 216 -6.55 25.94 -8.08
C VAL A 216 -7.13 25.41 -9.40
N SER A 217 -6.62 25.87 -10.55
CA SER A 217 -7.04 25.33 -11.84
C SER A 217 -6.74 23.83 -11.95
N ALA A 218 -7.60 23.09 -12.64
CA ALA A 218 -7.54 21.63 -12.70
C ALA A 218 -6.20 21.07 -13.18
N GLY A 219 -5.62 21.67 -14.24
CA GLY A 219 -4.32 21.26 -14.75
C GLY A 219 -3.19 21.47 -13.73
N ARG A 220 -3.25 22.56 -12.96
CA ARG A 220 -2.27 22.85 -11.91
C ARG A 220 -2.46 21.97 -10.68
N ALA A 221 -3.71 21.69 -10.29
CA ALA A 221 -4.01 20.74 -9.22
C ALA A 221 -3.49 19.32 -9.56
N ALA A 222 -3.68 18.89 -10.81
CA ALA A 222 -3.14 17.62 -11.32
C ALA A 222 -1.61 17.57 -11.25
N ALA A 223 -0.93 18.58 -11.80
CA ALA A 223 0.53 18.65 -11.82
C ALA A 223 1.11 18.65 -10.40
N LEU A 224 0.50 19.40 -9.48
CA LEU A 224 0.92 19.44 -8.08
C LEU A 224 0.66 18.11 -7.37
N ALA A 225 -0.49 17.47 -7.59
CA ALA A 225 -0.78 16.15 -7.02
C ALA A 225 0.21 15.09 -7.50
N VAL A 226 0.53 15.07 -8.80
CA VAL A 226 1.58 14.20 -9.37
C VAL A 226 2.93 14.49 -8.72
N GLY A 227 3.31 15.77 -8.62
CA GLY A 227 4.58 16.18 -8.02
C GLY A 227 4.71 15.77 -6.55
N VAL A 228 3.65 15.95 -5.76
CA VAL A 228 3.61 15.53 -4.34
C VAL A 228 3.72 14.01 -4.23
N ALA A 229 2.95 13.25 -5.01
CA ALA A 229 3.00 11.80 -4.99
C ALA A 229 4.38 11.27 -5.41
N ALA A 230 5.01 11.87 -6.42
CA ALA A 230 6.35 11.52 -6.84
C ALA A 230 7.41 11.83 -5.78
N ALA A 231 7.31 12.99 -5.11
CA ALA A 231 8.19 13.33 -4.00
C ALA A 231 8.04 12.34 -2.83
N VAL A 232 6.80 11.98 -2.47
CA VAL A 232 6.54 10.99 -1.42
C VAL A 232 7.07 9.61 -1.82
N GLN A 233 6.90 9.19 -3.08
CA GLN A 233 7.45 7.91 -3.55
C GLN A 233 8.98 7.88 -3.45
N VAL A 234 9.65 8.96 -3.85
CA VAL A 234 11.11 9.09 -3.70
C VAL A 234 11.52 8.97 -2.24
N LEU A 235 10.81 9.63 -1.32
CA LEU A 235 11.10 9.55 0.12
C LEU A 235 10.89 8.15 0.69
N LEU A 236 9.85 7.43 0.23
CA LEU A 236 9.59 6.04 0.66
C LEU A 236 10.69 5.08 0.19
N TYR A 237 11.23 5.30 -1.01
CA TYR A 237 12.25 4.44 -1.61
C TYR A 237 13.68 4.78 -1.16
N LEU A 238 13.91 6.03 -0.73
CA LEU A 238 15.23 6.54 -0.38
C LEU A 238 15.96 5.67 0.66
N PRO A 239 15.37 5.21 1.78
CA PRO A 239 16.06 4.33 2.72
C PRO A 239 16.55 3.03 2.09
N GLY A 240 15.76 2.44 1.18
CA GLY A 240 16.14 1.24 0.44
C GLY A 240 17.33 1.51 -0.49
N VAL A 241 17.30 2.62 -1.23
CA VAL A 241 18.41 3.03 -2.10
C VAL A 241 19.70 3.27 -1.31
N LEU A 242 19.61 3.91 -0.14
CA LEU A 242 20.76 4.13 0.72
C LEU A 242 21.33 2.82 1.28
N ALA A 243 20.48 1.82 1.53
CA ALA A 243 20.88 0.51 2.01
C ALA A 243 21.61 -0.34 0.93
N VAL A 244 21.37 -0.08 -0.36
CA VAL A 244 22.06 -0.78 -1.47
C VAL A 244 23.56 -0.46 -1.50
N GLY A 245 23.99 0.70 -0.98
CA GLY A 245 25.42 1.05 -0.88
C GLY A 245 26.08 1.41 -2.21
N PHE A 246 25.42 2.24 -3.04
CA PHE A 246 25.96 2.65 -4.34
C PHE A 246 27.35 3.30 -4.26
N PRO A 247 28.21 3.13 -5.28
CA PRO A 247 29.59 3.64 -5.27
C PRO A 247 29.72 5.16 -5.12
N ASN A 248 28.73 5.92 -5.59
CA ASN A 248 28.66 7.37 -5.41
C ASN A 248 27.20 7.87 -5.46
N ALA A 249 27.00 9.09 -4.97
CA ALA A 249 25.67 9.73 -4.89
C ALA A 249 25.03 9.94 -6.27
N GLY A 250 25.81 10.12 -7.34
CA GLY A 250 25.30 10.29 -8.69
C GLY A 250 24.60 9.03 -9.22
N ILE A 251 25.19 7.85 -8.99
CA ILE A 251 24.58 6.56 -9.35
C ILE A 251 23.33 6.30 -8.50
N ALA A 252 23.38 6.59 -7.19
CA ALA A 252 22.21 6.48 -6.32
C ALA A 252 21.05 7.39 -6.78
N ALA A 253 21.36 8.64 -7.14
CA ALA A 253 20.39 9.58 -7.68
C ALA A 253 19.83 9.12 -9.03
N GLY A 254 20.67 8.59 -9.92
CA GLY A 254 20.26 8.01 -11.19
C GLY A 254 19.32 6.80 -10.99
N PHE A 255 19.67 5.90 -10.08
CA PHE A 255 18.84 4.76 -9.70
C PHE A 255 17.48 5.23 -9.18
N LEU A 256 17.46 6.16 -8.21
CA LEU A 256 16.23 6.68 -7.61
C LEU A 256 15.37 7.44 -8.63
N ALA A 257 16.01 8.17 -9.55
CA ALA A 257 15.31 8.87 -10.62
C ALA A 257 14.60 7.88 -11.55
N VAL A 258 15.30 6.83 -11.98
CA VAL A 258 14.81 5.85 -12.95
C VAL A 258 13.80 4.87 -12.35
N THR A 259 14.00 4.45 -11.09
CA THR A 259 13.17 3.42 -10.45
C THR A 259 11.99 3.98 -9.66
N ALA A 260 12.06 5.23 -9.20
CA ALA A 260 11.00 5.86 -8.42
C ALA A 260 10.43 7.12 -9.10
N LEU A 261 11.25 8.14 -9.36
CA LEU A 261 10.75 9.46 -9.78
C LEU A 261 10.07 9.44 -11.15
N VAL A 262 10.74 8.92 -12.17
CA VAL A 262 10.23 8.88 -13.56
C VAL A 262 8.97 8.02 -13.65
N PRO A 263 8.94 6.78 -13.11
CA PRO A 263 7.71 5.99 -13.02
C PRO A 263 6.60 6.70 -12.23
N ALA A 264 6.93 7.39 -11.13
CA ALA A 264 5.94 8.12 -10.35
C ALA A 264 5.24 9.21 -11.14
N VAL A 265 6.00 9.99 -11.90
CA VAL A 265 5.44 11.02 -12.77
C VAL A 265 4.64 10.39 -13.91
N ALA A 266 5.17 9.37 -14.58
CA ALA A 266 4.51 8.71 -15.71
C ALA A 266 3.16 8.07 -15.30
N PHE A 267 3.15 7.28 -14.23
CA PHE A 267 1.93 6.62 -13.75
C PHE A 267 0.96 7.62 -13.12
N GLY A 268 1.44 8.68 -12.46
CA GLY A 268 0.60 9.76 -11.96
C GLY A 268 -0.13 10.51 -13.08
N LEU A 269 0.56 10.79 -14.19
CA LEU A 269 -0.08 11.40 -15.38
C LEU A 269 -1.08 10.45 -16.02
N LEU A 270 -0.75 9.16 -16.16
CA LEU A 270 -1.70 8.15 -16.66
C LEU A 270 -2.93 8.03 -15.77
N PHE A 271 -2.75 8.04 -14.44
CA PHE A 271 -3.86 8.02 -13.48
C PHE A 271 -4.80 9.21 -13.70
N TRP A 272 -4.24 10.42 -13.84
CA TRP A 272 -5.06 11.61 -14.03
C TRP A 272 -5.80 11.60 -15.37
N GLN A 273 -5.13 11.19 -16.45
CA GLN A 273 -5.69 11.24 -17.80
C GLN A 273 -6.63 10.07 -18.12
N ARG A 274 -6.33 8.87 -17.63
CA ARG A 274 -6.95 7.61 -18.05
C ARG A 274 -7.46 6.75 -16.89
N GLY A 275 -7.32 7.20 -15.65
CA GLY A 275 -7.85 6.54 -14.47
C GLY A 275 -6.93 5.46 -13.88
N PHE A 276 -7.36 4.94 -12.73
CA PHE A 276 -6.61 4.00 -11.89
C PHE A 276 -6.16 2.73 -12.62
N GLY A 277 -7.07 2.07 -13.34
CA GLY A 277 -6.76 0.80 -14.02
C GLY A 277 -5.61 0.92 -15.03
N THR A 278 -5.53 2.05 -15.74
CA THR A 278 -4.47 2.31 -16.72
C THR A 278 -3.11 2.47 -16.05
N ALA A 279 -3.05 3.24 -14.95
CA ALA A 279 -1.82 3.40 -14.18
C ALA A 279 -1.36 2.07 -13.56
N LEU A 280 -2.29 1.30 -12.99
CA LEU A 280 -2.00 -0.02 -12.42
C LEU A 280 -1.44 -1.00 -13.45
N VAL A 281 -2.07 -1.10 -14.63
CA VAL A 281 -1.57 -1.96 -15.71
C VAL A 281 -0.19 -1.52 -16.17
N ALA A 282 0.06 -0.21 -16.29
CA ALA A 282 1.37 0.30 -16.70
C ALA A 282 2.45 -0.06 -15.67
N HIS A 283 2.17 0.11 -14.39
CA HIS A 283 3.10 -0.21 -13.32
C HIS A 283 3.36 -1.72 -13.23
N ALA A 284 2.31 -2.55 -13.22
CA ALA A 284 2.45 -4.00 -13.21
C ALA A 284 3.24 -4.49 -14.45
N THR A 285 3.02 -3.89 -15.61
CA THR A 285 3.78 -4.19 -16.84
C THR A 285 5.24 -3.78 -16.72
N ALA A 286 5.54 -2.63 -16.13
CA ALA A 286 6.93 -2.19 -15.94
C ALA A 286 7.71 -3.18 -15.07
N LEU A 287 7.14 -3.60 -13.94
CA LEU A 287 7.79 -4.57 -13.06
C LEU A 287 7.86 -5.97 -13.69
N GLY A 288 6.77 -6.43 -14.32
CA GLY A 288 6.73 -7.73 -15.00
C GLY A 288 7.70 -7.82 -16.17
N ALA A 289 7.76 -6.79 -17.02
CA ALA A 289 8.68 -6.74 -18.16
C ALA A 289 10.14 -6.68 -17.70
N LEU A 290 10.45 -5.90 -16.66
CA LEU A 290 11.81 -5.84 -16.11
C LEU A 290 12.27 -7.23 -15.60
N LEU A 291 11.39 -7.95 -14.90
CA LEU A 291 11.66 -9.33 -14.45
C LEU A 291 11.88 -10.29 -15.62
N LEU A 292 11.06 -10.19 -16.68
CA LEU A 292 11.19 -11.08 -17.85
C LEU A 292 12.42 -10.80 -18.71
N ILE A 293 12.86 -9.54 -18.79
CA ILE A 293 14.04 -9.16 -19.58
C ILE A 293 15.32 -9.54 -18.86
N ALA A 294 15.31 -9.43 -17.53
CA ALA A 294 16.52 -9.49 -16.73
C ALA A 294 16.71 -10.82 -15.98
N GLY A 295 15.73 -11.72 -16.04
CA GLY A 295 15.76 -13.06 -15.44
C GLY A 295 16.07 -14.13 -16.46
#